data_AF-C7NVM1-F1
#
_entry.id   AF-C7NVM1-F1
#
_cell.length_a   1.000
_cell.length_b   1.000
_cell.length_c   1.000
_cell.angle_alpha   90.00
_cell.angle_beta   90.00
_cell.angle_gamma   90.00
#
_symmetry.space_group_name_H-M   'P 1'
#
loop_
_entity.id
_entity.type
_entity.pdbx_description
1 polymer ?
#
loop_
_entity_poly.entity_id
_entity_poly.type
_entity_poly.pdbx_seq_one_letter_code
_entity_poly.pdbx_strand_id
1 'polypeptide(L)'
;MTRTELATASDTLESAVDSAGDNADRLADLAGQLDQLAEAERGPDHGRMARIQTALNEIQQDVDDETAATIQDARTEISEYRSTVDGV
;
A
#
# COMPACT_ATOMS: atom_id res chain seq x y z
N MET A 1 4.99 -14.95 -10.85
CA MET A 1 3.53 -14.70 -10.73
C MET A 1 3.38 -13.38 -10.01
N THR A 2 2.48 -12.52 -10.46
CA THR A 2 2.16 -11.27 -9.78
C THR A 2 1.45 -11.57 -8.46
N ARG A 3 1.81 -10.85 -7.40
CA ARG A 3 1.10 -10.90 -6.11
C ARG A 3 -0.09 -9.96 -6.20
N THR A 4 -1.27 -10.54 -6.47
CA THR A 4 -2.49 -9.79 -6.81
C THR A 4 -2.83 -8.74 -5.77
N GLU A 5 -2.76 -9.07 -4.49
CA GLU A 5 -3.10 -8.17 -3.39
C GLU A 5 -2.18 -6.93 -3.36
N LEU A 6 -0.89 -7.10 -3.67
CA LEU A 6 0.04 -5.96 -3.72
C LEU A 6 -0.19 -5.09 -4.96
N ALA A 7 -0.54 -5.70 -6.10
CA ALA A 7 -0.91 -4.96 -7.31
C ALA A 7 -2.21 -4.19 -7.10
N THR A 8 -3.23 -4.81 -6.51
CA THR A 8 -4.49 -4.15 -6.15
C THR A 8 -4.26 -3.01 -5.18
N ALA A 9 -3.46 -3.21 -4.13
CA ALA A 9 -3.10 -2.13 -3.22
C ALA A 9 -2.40 -0.98 -3.96
N SER A 10 -1.50 -1.26 -4.90
CA SER A 10 -0.87 -0.23 -5.74
C SER A 10 -1.89 0.58 -6.53
N ASP A 11 -2.76 -0.11 -7.30
CA ASP A 11 -3.79 0.55 -8.13
C ASP A 11 -4.75 1.39 -7.28
N THR A 12 -5.14 0.88 -6.11
CA THR A 12 -5.99 1.59 -5.15
C THR A 12 -5.31 2.87 -4.65
N LEU A 13 -4.03 2.81 -4.27
CA LEU A 13 -3.30 4.00 -3.83
C LEU A 13 -3.10 5.00 -4.97
N GLU A 14 -2.79 4.54 -6.18
CA GLU A 14 -2.61 5.40 -7.36
C GLU A 14 -3.87 6.22 -7.64
N SER A 15 -5.05 5.61 -7.49
CA SER A 15 -6.34 6.29 -7.66
C SER A 15 -6.62 7.39 -6.63
N ALA A 16 -5.90 7.39 -5.50
CA ALA A 16 -6.02 8.37 -4.43
C ALA A 16 -4.94 9.48 -4.47
N VAL A 17 -3.94 9.37 -5.37
CA VAL A 17 -2.80 10.30 -5.43
C VAL A 17 -3.26 11.75 -5.62
N ASP A 18 -4.15 12.00 -6.58
CA ASP A 18 -4.62 13.37 -6.87
C ASP A 18 -5.40 14.00 -5.71
N SER A 19 -6.05 13.17 -4.88
CA SER A 19 -6.84 13.61 -3.72
C SER A 19 -6.00 13.75 -2.45
N ALA A 20 -4.80 13.18 -2.40
CA ALA A 20 -3.95 13.18 -1.21
C ALA A 20 -3.24 14.52 -0.90
N GLY A 21 -3.40 15.53 -1.77
CA GLY A 21 -2.88 16.88 -1.55
C GLY A 21 -1.37 16.89 -1.35
N ASP A 22 -0.90 17.44 -0.22
CA ASP A 22 0.54 17.52 0.12
C ASP A 22 1.20 16.13 0.24
N ASN A 23 0.42 15.06 0.41
CA ASN A 23 0.92 13.69 0.47
C ASN A 23 0.93 12.97 -0.89
N ALA A 24 0.51 13.61 -2.00
CA ALA A 24 0.40 12.99 -3.32
C ALA A 24 1.68 12.28 -3.77
N ASP A 25 2.82 12.97 -3.74
CA ASP A 25 4.12 12.39 -4.14
C ASP A 25 4.49 11.19 -3.25
N ARG A 26 4.25 11.31 -1.94
CA ARG A 26 4.55 10.23 -0.98
C ARG A 26 3.65 9.01 -1.20
N LEU A 27 2.38 9.25 -1.55
CA LEU A 27 1.42 8.19 -1.82
C LEU A 27 1.76 7.45 -3.13
N ALA A 28 2.12 8.20 -4.18
CA ALA A 28 2.58 7.66 -5.46
C ALA A 28 3.87 6.83 -5.28
N ASP A 29 4.82 7.30 -4.47
CA ASP A 29 6.03 6.53 -4.14
C ASP A 29 5.71 5.20 -3.43
N LEU A 30 4.68 5.17 -2.57
CA LEU A 30 4.25 3.94 -1.89
C LEU A 30 3.51 3.00 -2.85
N ALA A 31 2.67 3.53 -3.74
CA ALA A 31 2.02 2.77 -4.81
C ALA A 31 3.07 2.10 -5.70
N GLY A 32 4.03 2.87 -6.24
CA GLY A 32 5.10 2.33 -7.08
C GLY A 32 6.00 1.32 -6.36
N GLN A 33 6.17 1.42 -5.03
CA GLN A 33 6.86 0.38 -4.26
C GLN A 33 6.07 -0.93 -4.19
N LEU A 34 4.74 -0.87 -4.04
CA LEU A 34 3.88 -2.04 -4.01
C LEU A 34 3.81 -2.72 -5.38
N ASP A 35 3.73 -1.94 -6.46
CA ASP A 35 3.80 -2.44 -7.84
C ASP A 35 5.08 -3.26 -8.10
N GLN A 36 6.25 -2.68 -7.79
CA GLN A 36 7.54 -3.37 -7.90
C GLN A 36 7.60 -4.66 -7.07
N LEU A 37 6.98 -4.66 -5.88
CA LEU A 37 6.91 -5.83 -5.01
C LEU A 37 5.93 -6.88 -5.51
N ALA A 38 4.86 -6.47 -6.19
CA ALA A 38 3.89 -7.37 -6.81
C ALA A 38 4.57 -8.23 -7.89
N GLU A 39 5.49 -7.64 -8.65
CA GLU A 39 6.19 -8.31 -9.76
C GLU A 39 7.48 -9.03 -9.34
N ALA A 40 8.04 -8.73 -8.16
CA ALA A 40 9.33 -9.26 -7.74
C ALA A 40 9.41 -10.80 -7.73
N GLU A 41 10.57 -11.37 -8.05
CA GLU A 41 10.75 -12.83 -7.98
C GLU A 41 10.58 -13.37 -6.55
N ARG A 42 10.95 -12.58 -5.54
CA ARG A 42 10.81 -12.90 -4.11
C ARG A 42 9.87 -11.92 -3.43
N GLY A 43 9.04 -12.43 -2.53
CA GLY A 43 8.08 -11.60 -1.79
C GLY A 43 8.77 -10.69 -0.79
N PRO A 44 8.15 -9.54 -0.45
CA PRO A 44 8.67 -8.69 0.62
C PRO A 44 8.61 -9.39 1.97
N ASP A 45 9.58 -9.10 2.83
CA ASP A 45 9.53 -9.52 4.23
C ASP A 45 8.48 -8.74 5.04
N HIS A 46 8.08 -9.31 6.19
CA HIS A 46 7.10 -8.68 7.08
C HIS A 46 7.53 -7.29 7.57
N GLY A 47 8.84 -7.04 7.73
CA GLY A 47 9.37 -5.77 8.20
C GLY A 47 9.25 -4.65 7.15
N ARG A 48 9.42 -4.97 5.87
CA ARG A 48 9.17 -4.05 4.76
C ARG A 48 7.68 -3.73 4.64
N MET A 49 6.82 -4.73 4.75
CA MET A 49 5.36 -4.53 4.75
C MET A 49 4.88 -3.69 5.93
N ALA A 50 5.41 -3.92 7.14
CA ALA A 50 5.08 -3.11 8.30
C ALA A 50 5.45 -1.63 8.09
N ARG A 51 6.61 -1.34 7.51
CA ARG A 51 7.04 0.04 7.21
C ARG A 51 6.09 0.75 6.23
N ILE A 52 5.66 0.05 5.17
CA ILE A 52 4.69 0.61 4.21
C ILE A 52 3.35 0.86 4.91
N GLN A 53 2.83 -0.09 5.70
CA GLN A 53 1.58 0.10 6.44
C GLN A 53 1.64 1.26 7.45
N THR A 54 2.78 1.48 8.10
CA THR A 54 2.98 2.64 8.98
C THR A 54 2.94 3.94 8.19
N ALA A 55 3.65 4.02 7.06
CA ALA A 55 3.65 5.21 6.22
C ALA A 55 2.24 5.54 5.68
N LEU A 56 1.48 4.52 5.26
CA LEU A 56 0.08 4.70 4.84
C LEU A 56 -0.82 5.16 5.98
N ASN A 57 -0.61 4.66 7.20
CA ASN A 57 -1.36 5.12 8.38
C ASN A 57 -1.09 6.59 8.70
N GLU A 58 0.15 7.04 8.56
CA GLU A 58 0.49 8.45 8.73
C GLU A 58 -0.23 9.33 7.70
N ILE A 59 -0.17 8.97 6.40
CA ILE A 59 -0.87 9.71 5.34
C ILE A 59 -2.39 9.73 5.59
N GLN A 60 -2.96 8.58 5.97
CA GLN A 60 -4.39 8.45 6.22
C GLN A 60 -4.92 9.41 7.30
N GLN A 61 -4.09 9.81 8.27
CA GLN A 61 -4.47 10.74 9.33
C GLN A 61 -4.48 12.20 8.86
N ASP A 62 -3.85 12.51 7.72
CA ASP A 62 -3.61 13.86 7.22
C ASP A 62 -4.45 14.19 5.96
N VAL A 63 -5.30 13.27 5.50
CA VAL A 63 -6.17 13.43 4.33
C VAL A 63 -7.66 13.46 4.72
N ASP A 64 -8.53 13.80 3.78
CA ASP A 64 -9.97 13.77 4.00
C ASP A 64 -10.52 12.34 4.15
N ASP A 65 -11.75 12.21 4.66
CA ASP A 65 -12.38 10.91 4.97
C ASP A 65 -12.51 9.98 3.76
N GLU A 66 -12.73 10.52 2.56
CA GLU A 66 -12.88 9.72 1.33
C GLU A 66 -11.53 9.11 0.94
N THR A 67 -10.50 9.96 0.84
CA THR A 67 -9.12 9.53 0.58
C THR A 67 -8.63 8.56 1.66
N ALA A 68 -8.96 8.83 2.93
CA ALA A 68 -8.59 7.98 4.05
C ALA A 68 -9.22 6.57 3.96
N ALA A 69 -10.46 6.47 3.47
CA ALA A 69 -11.12 5.19 3.23
C ALA A 69 -10.42 4.39 2.11
N THR A 70 -10.04 5.04 1.01
CA THR A 70 -9.28 4.40 -0.07
C THR A 70 -7.92 3.87 0.41
N ILE A 71 -7.20 4.65 1.22
CA ILE A 71 -5.94 4.20 1.82
C ILE A 71 -6.18 3.00 2.75
N GLN A 72 -7.28 2.99 3.51
CA GLN A 72 -7.64 1.87 4.37
C GLN A 72 -7.93 0.59 3.56
N ASP A 73 -8.56 0.69 2.40
CA ASP A 73 -8.78 -0.45 1.50
C ASP A 73 -7.44 -1.05 1.04
N ALA A 74 -6.51 -0.22 0.56
CA ALA A 74 -5.16 -0.68 0.20
C ALA A 74 -4.40 -1.31 1.39
N ARG A 75 -4.55 -0.77 2.61
CA ARG A 75 -3.95 -1.35 3.82
C ARG A 75 -4.54 -2.73 4.16
N THR A 76 -5.80 -2.96 3.83
CA THR A 76 -6.46 -4.26 3.99
C THR A 76 -5.84 -5.28 3.03
N GLU A 77 -5.72 -4.95 1.75
CA GLU A 77 -5.05 -5.79 0.74
C GLU A 77 -3.62 -6.19 1.15
N ILE A 78 -2.82 -5.25 1.64
CA ILE A 78 -1.47 -5.54 2.15
C ILE A 78 -1.53 -6.50 3.35
N SER A 79 -2.53 -6.37 4.21
CA SER A 79 -2.69 -7.26 5.37
C SER A 79 -3.13 -8.66 4.97
N GLU A 80 -4.00 -8.77 3.96
CA GLU A 80 -4.38 -10.04 3.35
C GLU A 80 -3.17 -10.73 2.75
N TYR A 81 -2.36 -10.03 1.95
CA TYR A 81 -1.09 -10.55 1.45
C TYR A 81 -0.20 -11.10 2.57
N ARG A 82 0.03 -10.31 3.63
CA ARG A 82 0.87 -10.70 4.76
C ARG A 82 0.36 -11.96 5.48
N SER A 83 -0.95 -12.20 5.48
CA SER A 83 -1.52 -13.40 6.10
C SER A 83 -1.19 -14.69 5.34
N THR A 84 -0.85 -14.58 4.04
CA THR A 84 -0.43 -15.70 3.20
C THR A 84 1.07 -16.01 3.29
N VAL A 85 1.86 -15.10 3.86
CA VAL A 85 3.31 -15.26 4.03
C VAL A 85 3.57 -15.97 5.36
N ASP A 86 4.09 -17.20 5.27
CA ASP A 86 4.49 -17.99 6.43
C ASP A 86 5.68 -17.34 7.18
N GLY A 87 5.54 -17.12 8.49
CA GLY A 87 6.64 -16.76 9.40
C GLY A 87 6.44 -15.45 10.17
N VAL A 88 5.95 -15.58 11.41
CA VAL A 88 6.02 -14.54 12.45
C VAL A 88 7.19 -14.80 13.38
#